data_AF-A0A9D2FAW0-F1
#
_entry.id   AF-A0A9D2FAW0-F1
#
_cell.length_a   1.000
_cell.length_b   1.000
_cell.length_c   1.000
_cell.angle_alpha   90.00
_cell.angle_beta   90.00
_cell.angle_gamma   90.00
#
_symmetry.space_group_name_H-M   'P 1'
#
loop_
_entity.id
_entity.type
_entity.pdbx_description
1 polymer ?
#
loop_
_entity_poly.entity_id
_entity_poly.type
_entity_poly.pdbx_seq_one_letter_code
_entity_poly.pdbx_strand_id
1 'polypeptide(L)' 'GSKVLLFVREFKADRITGGAGAYTFLGTANYVKHEGSRPINITWRLERPIPAKFLKKTNKLVVG' A
#
# COMPACT_ATOMS: atom_id res chain seq x y z
N GLY A 1 14.44 -15.80 6.60
CA GLY A 1 14.24 -14.41 6.15
C GLY A 1 12.81 -14.26 5.67
N SER A 2 12.19 -13.11 5.90
CA SER A 2 10.79 -12.85 5.51
C SER A 2 10.75 -12.01 4.24
N LYS A 3 9.87 -12.36 3.29
CA LYS A 3 9.64 -11.60 2.07
C LYS A 3 8.31 -10.85 2.17
N VAL A 4 8.35 -9.52 2.12
CA VAL A 4 7.14 -8.68 2.26
C VAL A 4 6.56 -8.35 0.90
N LEU A 5 5.26 -8.56 0.74
CA LEU A 5 4.49 -8.31 -0.47
C LEU A 5 3.46 -7.21 -0.19
N LEU A 6 3.49 -6.11 -0.95
CA LEU A 6 2.61 -4.96 -0.72
C LEU A 6 1.40 -4.98 -1.66
N PHE A 7 0.20 -5.02 -1.07
CA PHE A 7 -1.08 -4.96 -1.76
C PHE A 7 -1.86 -3.74 -1.29
N VAL A 8 -2.39 -2.95 -2.22
CA VAL A 8 -3.15 -1.72 -1.91
C VAL A 8 -4.52 -1.74 -2.56
N ARG A 9 -5.48 -1.05 -1.94
CA ARG A 9 -6.79 -0.73 -2.54
C ARG A 9 -7.24 0.64 -2.05
N GLU A 10 -7.95 1.36 -2.89
CA GLU A 10 -8.45 2.70 -2.58
C GLU A 10 -9.71 2.63 -1.69
N PHE A 11 -10.61 1.70 -1.99
CA PHE A 11 -11.88 1.53 -1.27
C PHE A 11 -12.01 0.10 -0.75
N LYS A 12 -12.68 -0.04 0.40
CA LYS A 12 -12.99 -1.36 0.97
C LYS A 12 -14.01 -2.13 0.13
N ALA A 13 -14.99 -1.42 -0.42
CA ALA A 13 -16.05 -1.97 -1.24
C ALA A 13 -15.97 -1.45 -2.69
N ASP A 14 -16.28 -2.32 -3.64
CA ASP A 14 -16.48 -1.98 -5.03
C ASP A 14 -17.80 -1.21 -5.21
N ARG A 15 -17.79 -0.15 -6.02
CA ARG A 15 -18.94 0.77 -6.14
C ARG A 15 -20.09 0.19 -6.98
N ILE A 16 -19.83 -0.81 -7.82
CA ILE A 16 -20.83 -1.39 -8.72
C ILE A 16 -21.54 -2.55 -8.01
N THR A 17 -20.75 -3.44 -7.41
CA THR A 17 -21.26 -4.68 -6.81
C THR A 17 -21.54 -4.56 -5.32
N GLY A 18 -21.00 -3.54 -4.64
CA GLY A 18 -21.03 -3.42 -3.17
C GLY A 18 -20.15 -4.46 -2.45
N GLY A 19 -19.51 -5.37 -3.19
CA GLY A 19 -18.63 -6.42 -2.67
C GLY A 19 -17.25 -5.90 -2.32
N ALA A 20 -16.36 -6.78 -1.85
CA ALA A 20 -15.00 -6.39 -1.49
C ALA A 20 -14.20 -5.88 -2.69
N GLY A 21 -13.61 -4.68 -2.56
CA GLY A 21 -12.77 -4.09 -3.61
C GLY A 21 -11.47 -4.87 -3.81
N ALA A 22 -11.10 -5.09 -5.07
CA ALA A 22 -9.90 -5.83 -5.45
C ALA A 22 -8.61 -5.11 -5.03
N TYR A 23 -7.62 -5.89 -4.65
CA TYR A 23 -6.29 -5.40 -4.31
C TYR A 23 -5.37 -5.33 -5.54
N THR A 24 -4.54 -4.31 -5.59
CA THR A 24 -3.45 -4.15 -6.55
C THR A 24 -2.13 -4.54 -5.90
N PHE A 25 -1.43 -5.51 -6.49
CA PHE A 25 -0.06 -5.84 -6.09
C PHE A 25 0.92 -4.78 -6.60
N LEU A 26 1.65 -4.13 -5.68
CA LEU A 26 2.66 -3.12 -6.04
C LEU A 26 4.07 -3.70 -6.15
N GLY A 27 4.32 -4.86 -5.54
CA GLY A 27 5.63 -5.50 -5.55
C GLY A 27 6.10 -5.92 -4.17
N THR A 28 7.36 -6.33 -4.13
CA THR A 28 8.12 -6.65 -2.93
C THR A 28 8.58 -5.37 -2.23
N ALA A 29 8.58 -5.41 -0.90
CA ALA A 29 9.03 -4.31 -0.06
C ALA A 29 10.08 -4.76 0.94
N ASN A 30 10.98 -3.84 1.27
CA ASN A 30 11.99 -4.01 2.30
C ASN A 30 11.66 -3.15 3.50
N TYR A 31 11.88 -3.70 4.69
CA TYR A 31 11.76 -2.97 5.94
C TYR A 31 12.82 -1.87 6.00
N VAL A 32 12.43 -0.67 6.45
CA VAL A 32 13.36 0.44 6.67
C VAL A 32 13.48 0.72 8.17
N LYS A 33 12.36 1.08 8.80
CA LYS A 33 12.29 1.38 10.23
C LYS A 33 10.87 1.29 10.75
N HIS A 34 10.71 1.19 12.06
CA HIS A 34 9.46 1.45 12.75
C HIS A 34 9.68 2.41 13.91
N GLU A 35 8.63 3.14 14.28
CA GLU A 35 8.62 4.08 15.39
C GLU A 35 7.28 3.96 16.13
N GLY A 36 7.28 4.29 17.42
CA GLY A 36 6.13 4.10 18.30
C GLY A 36 5.92 2.64 18.72
N SER A 37 4.92 2.42 19.56
CA SER A 37 4.57 1.09 20.06
C SER A 37 3.07 0.83 20.03
N ARG A 38 2.27 1.84 20.39
CA ARG A 38 0.80 1.83 20.36
C ARG A 38 0.29 3.26 20.08
N PRO A 39 0.08 3.67 18.81
CA PRO A 39 0.24 2.90 17.58
C PRO A 39 1.71 2.76 17.14
N ILE A 40 1.96 1.78 16.26
CA ILE A 40 3.24 1.60 15.57
C ILE A 40 3.15 2.18 14.16
N ASN A 41 4.17 2.92 13.74
CA ASN A 41 4.38 3.36 12.37
C ASN A 41 5.51 2.55 11.76
N ILE A 42 5.32 2.00 10.56
CA ILE A 42 6.35 1.23 9.87
C ILE A 42 6.62 1.84 8.50
N THR A 43 7.89 2.13 8.23
CA THR A 43 8.36 2.59 6.93
C THR A 43 8.86 1.40 6.12
N TRP A 44 8.26 1.21 4.95
CA TRP A 44 8.62 0.19 3.96
C TRP A 44 9.12 0.87 2.68
N ARG A 45 10.13 0.27 2.03
CA ARG A 45 10.63 0.71 0.73
C ARG A 45 10.33 -0.36 -0.32
N LEU A 46 9.56 -0.01 -1.35
CA LEU A 46 9.36 -0.89 -2.51
C LEU A 46 10.69 -1.09 -3.24
N GLU A 47 10.93 -2.32 -3.71
CA GLU A 47 12.11 -2.63 -4.54
C GLU A 47 12.06 -1.96 -5.91
N ARG A 48 10.86 -1.76 -6.45
CA ARG A 48 10.63 -1.04 -7.70
C ARG A 48 9.67 0.13 -7.45
N PRO A 49 9.89 1.28 -8.09
CA PRO A 49 8.99 2.42 -7.94
C PRO A 49 7.57 2.06 -8.38
N ILE A 50 6.57 2.73 -7.80
CA ILE A 50 5.16 2.51 -8.15
C ILE A 50 4.97 2.81 -9.64
N PRO A 51 4.43 1.87 -10.43
CA PRO A 51 4.16 2.11 -11.84
C PRO A 51 3.21 3.31 -12.04
N ALA A 52 3.48 4.15 -13.06
CA ALA A 52 2.77 5.41 -13.28
C ALA A 52 1.24 5.26 -13.38
N LYS A 53 0.75 4.12 -13.91
CA LYS A 53 -0.68 3.79 -13.98
C LYS A 53 -1.39 3.73 -12.62
N PHE A 54 -0.63 3.55 -11.54
CA PHE A 54 -1.15 3.48 -10.17
C PHE A 54 -0.92 4.78 -9.38
N LEU A 55 0.01 5.65 -9.80
CA LEU A 55 0.32 6.90 -9.08
C LEU A 55 -0.90 7.82 -8.92
N LYS A 56 -1.73 7.97 -9.96
CA LYS A 56 -2.98 8.75 -9.87
C LYS A 56 -3.96 8.19 -8.84
N LYS A 57 -3.91 6.89 -8.55
CA LYS A 57 -4.80 6.21 -7.58
C LYS A 57 -4.21 6.19 -6.16
N THR A 58 -2.89 6.26 -6.00
CA THR A 58 -2.20 6.13 -4.70
C THR A 58 -1.87 7.46 -4.02
N ASN A 59 -1.97 8.59 -4.72
CA ASN A 59 -1.62 9.91 -4.17
C ASN A 59 -2.62 10.48 -3.14
N LYS A 60 -3.71 9.77 -2.83
CA LYS A 60 -4.67 10.18 -1.79
C LYS A 60 -4.10 10.14 -0.35
N LEU A 61 -2.89 9.59 -0.17
CA LEU A 61 -2.19 9.53 1.11
C LEU A 61 -1.10 10.61 1.30
N VAL A 62 -0.84 11.44 0.28
CA VAL A 62 0.20 12.51 0.35
C VAL A 62 -0.37 13.84 0.87
N VAL A 63 -1.69 13.95 1.04
CA VAL A 63 -2.32 15.11 1.68
C VAL A 63 -2.39 14.85 3.19
N GLY A 64 -1.31 15.21 3.87
CA GLY A 64 -1.22 15.39 5.31
C GLY A 64 -0.46 16.67 5.57
#